data_AF-A0A2S4KU59-F1
#
_entry.id   AF-A0A2S4KU59-F1
#
_cell.length_a   1.000
_cell.length_b   1.000
_cell.length_c   1.000
_cell.angle_alpha   90.00
_cell.angle_beta   90.00
_cell.angle_gamma   90.00
#
_symmetry.space_group_name_H-M   'P 1'
#
loop_
_entity.id
_entity.type
_entity.pdbx_description
1 polymer ?
#
loop_
_entity_poly.entity_id
_entity_poly.type
_entity_poly.pdbx_seq_one_letter_code
_entity_poly.pdbx_strand_id
1 'polypeptide(L)'
;MAQPRCWYAHGHWIQGHGCRVIPSLAFVHIPINATDTLQAQAGDRPNYQPGINDEVPVCQQSQGWCRDGRYDWDKPECRYGGHDELFMRALASTPGVMGLFYGHNHGNTWCYRWDTLLPGMAVEGNGINLCFGQRTGHGGYGNWIRGAREIVVTRDKLKDFSVDTYMCLESGATVGAVSLNATFNRDWYPATPNDETETQT
;
A
#
# COMPACT_ATOMS: atom_id res chain seq x y z
N MET A 1 33.22 -13.29 -20.78
CA MET A 1 32.43 -12.96 -19.57
C MET A 1 31.54 -11.78 -19.91
N ALA A 2 30.23 -11.99 -20.01
CA ALA A 2 29.26 -10.95 -20.38
C ALA A 2 28.83 -10.18 -19.12
N GLN A 3 28.83 -8.86 -19.19
CA GLN A 3 28.37 -7.99 -18.11
C GLN A 3 26.87 -8.22 -17.82
N PRO A 4 26.44 -8.19 -16.55
CA PRO A 4 25.04 -8.34 -16.20
C PRO A 4 24.28 -7.10 -16.67
N ARG A 5 23.41 -7.30 -17.66
CA ARG A 5 22.46 -6.28 -18.12
C ARG A 5 21.34 -6.16 -17.07
N CYS A 6 21.32 -5.05 -16.34
CA CYS A 6 20.18 -4.64 -15.52
C CYS A 6 19.00 -4.34 -16.46
N TRP A 7 17.88 -5.04 -16.31
CA TRP A 7 16.73 -4.90 -17.20
C TRP A 7 15.87 -3.66 -16.90
N TYR A 8 15.41 -3.08 -18.00
CA TYR A 8 14.41 -2.05 -18.32
C TYR A 8 13.89 -1.02 -17.29
N ALA A 9 13.85 0.23 -17.76
CA ALA A 9 13.53 1.50 -17.09
C ALA A 9 14.40 1.81 -15.87
N HIS A 10 14.26 1.08 -14.75
CA HIS A 10 15.02 1.36 -13.53
C HIS A 10 16.53 1.11 -13.72
N GLY A 11 16.90 0.07 -14.47
CA GLY A 11 18.30 -0.26 -14.77
C GLY A 11 19.06 0.84 -15.54
N HIS A 12 18.36 1.61 -16.39
CA HIS A 12 18.99 2.64 -17.22
C HIS A 12 19.32 3.90 -16.40
N TRP A 13 18.43 4.28 -15.47
CA TRP A 13 18.69 5.37 -14.52
C TRP A 13 19.77 5.00 -13.50
N ILE A 14 19.79 3.76 -13.02
CA ILE A 14 20.81 3.26 -12.10
C ILE A 14 22.22 3.29 -12.73
N GLN A 15 22.34 2.98 -14.03
CA GLN A 15 23.61 3.12 -14.77
C GLN A 15 24.09 4.58 -14.85
N GLY A 16 23.18 5.54 -15.07
CA GLY A 16 23.49 6.97 -15.07
C GLY A 16 23.91 7.55 -13.71
N HIS A 17 23.58 6.87 -12.61
CA HIS A 17 23.89 7.28 -11.24
C HIS A 17 24.97 6.40 -10.56
N GLY A 18 25.78 5.68 -11.34
CA GLY A 18 26.91 4.91 -10.81
C GLY A 18 26.49 3.68 -10.01
N CYS A 19 25.45 2.97 -10.44
CA CYS A 19 24.96 1.74 -9.83
C CYS A 19 24.47 1.89 -8.37
N ARG A 20 23.98 3.08 -7.99
CA ARG A 20 23.38 3.31 -6.68
C ARG A 20 21.92 2.87 -6.66
N VAL A 21 21.48 2.32 -5.53
CA VAL A 21 20.06 2.06 -5.27
C VAL A 21 19.33 3.40 -5.19
N ILE A 22 18.25 3.54 -5.96
CA ILE A 22 17.46 4.77 -6.01
C ILE A 22 16.20 4.56 -5.14
N PRO A 23 16.00 5.37 -4.09
CA PRO A 23 14.75 5.40 -3.35
C PRO A 23 13.57 5.66 -4.30
N SER A 24 12.57 4.79 -4.24
CA SER A 24 11.48 4.74 -5.22
C SER A 24 10.14 4.51 -4.51
N LEU A 25 9.09 5.12 -5.04
CA LEU A 25 7.70 4.92 -4.63
C LEU A 25 6.92 4.37 -5.84
N ALA A 26 6.05 3.40 -5.59
CA ALA A 26 5.19 2.80 -6.62
C ALA A 26 3.72 3.14 -6.36
N PHE A 27 2.94 3.26 -7.45
CA PHE A 27 1.53 3.59 -7.40
C PHE A 27 0.75 2.63 -8.29
N VAL A 28 -0.32 2.05 -7.76
CA VAL A 28 -1.25 1.19 -8.49
C VAL A 28 -2.68 1.54 -8.09
N HIS A 29 -3.68 1.15 -8.89
CA HIS A 29 -5.06 1.41 -8.51
C HIS A 29 -5.55 0.42 -7.43
N ILE A 30 -5.39 -0.88 -7.68
CA ILE A 30 -5.93 -1.98 -6.86
C ILE A 30 -4.83 -2.52 -5.94
N PRO A 31 -5.10 -2.74 -4.63
CA PRO A 31 -4.13 -3.31 -3.70
C PRO A 31 -3.73 -4.74 -4.07
N ILE A 32 -2.52 -5.13 -3.68
CA ILE A 32 -2.03 -6.52 -3.81
C ILE A 32 -2.65 -7.42 -2.74
N ASN A 33 -2.64 -8.74 -2.96
CA ASN A 33 -3.21 -9.71 -2.01
C ASN A 33 -2.58 -9.69 -0.61
N ALA A 34 -1.33 -9.25 -0.48
CA ALA A 34 -0.70 -9.02 0.83
C ALA A 34 -1.56 -8.10 1.72
N THR A 35 -2.18 -7.07 1.13
CA THR A 35 -2.98 -6.08 1.85
C THR A 35 -4.23 -6.70 2.51
N ASP A 36 -4.92 -7.62 1.82
CA ASP A 36 -6.07 -8.34 2.38
C ASP A 36 -5.68 -9.18 3.59
N THR A 37 -4.55 -9.88 3.50
CA THR A 37 -4.05 -10.73 4.60
C THR A 37 -3.60 -9.91 5.82
N LEU A 38 -3.14 -8.67 5.59
CA LEU A 38 -2.69 -7.75 6.63
C LEU A 38 -3.83 -6.95 7.28
N GLN A 39 -5.03 -6.95 6.68
CA GLN A 39 -6.13 -6.07 7.07
C GLN A 39 -6.54 -6.21 8.54
N ALA A 40 -6.65 -7.45 9.04
CA ALA A 40 -7.00 -7.68 10.44
C ALA A 40 -5.99 -7.04 11.40
N GLN A 41 -4.69 -7.22 11.12
CA GLN A 41 -3.62 -6.69 11.95
C GLN A 41 -3.56 -5.15 11.93
N ALA A 42 -3.87 -4.54 10.79
CA ALA A 42 -3.96 -3.09 10.68
C ALA A 42 -5.16 -2.54 11.49
N GLY A 43 -6.31 -3.23 11.46
CA GLY A 43 -7.51 -2.85 12.20
C GLY A 43 -7.39 -2.96 13.72
N ASP A 44 -6.64 -3.93 14.22
CA ASP A 44 -6.51 -4.20 15.67
C ASP A 44 -5.73 -3.11 16.42
N ARG A 45 -4.94 -2.30 15.70
CA ARG A 45 -3.93 -1.40 16.29
C ARG A 45 -4.01 0.00 15.69
N PRO A 46 -5.08 0.77 15.96
CA PRO A 46 -5.34 2.07 15.31
C PRO A 46 -4.28 3.15 15.57
N ASN A 47 -3.43 2.99 16.60
CA ASN A 47 -2.30 3.89 16.87
C ASN A 47 -0.99 3.46 16.20
N TYR A 48 -0.92 2.28 15.58
CA TYR A 48 0.28 1.78 14.90
C TYR A 48 0.09 1.76 13.39
N GLN A 49 -1.16 1.65 12.94
CA GLN A 49 -1.60 1.78 11.55
C GLN A 49 -2.79 2.75 11.45
N PRO A 50 -2.61 4.05 11.76
CA PRO A 50 -3.73 4.98 11.77
C PRO A 50 -4.37 5.13 10.39
N GLY A 51 -5.67 4.90 10.33
CA GLY A 51 -6.49 4.96 9.13
C GLY A 51 -7.84 4.27 9.36
N ILE A 52 -8.80 4.57 8.50
CA ILE A 52 -10.10 3.89 8.47
C ILE A 52 -9.88 2.48 7.91
N ASN A 53 -10.59 1.47 8.43
CA ASN A 53 -10.46 0.07 8.00
C ASN A 53 -11.84 -0.61 7.90
N ASP A 54 -12.78 0.02 7.19
CA ASP A 54 -14.18 -0.37 7.21
C ASP A 54 -14.57 -1.32 6.07
N GLU A 55 -13.77 -1.40 5.01
CA GLU A 55 -14.06 -2.26 3.86
C GLU A 55 -13.37 -3.61 4.00
N VAL A 56 -14.05 -4.53 4.68
CA VAL A 56 -13.60 -5.90 4.95
C VAL A 56 -14.45 -6.90 4.15
N PRO A 57 -13.86 -7.82 3.36
CA PRO A 57 -12.43 -7.93 3.05
C PRO A 57 -11.94 -6.82 2.12
N VAL A 58 -10.62 -6.64 2.01
CA VAL A 58 -10.01 -5.78 0.99
C VAL A 58 -10.43 -6.27 -0.39
N CYS A 59 -10.66 -5.37 -1.34
CA CYS A 59 -10.92 -5.71 -2.73
C CYS A 59 -9.58 -5.78 -3.48
N GLN A 60 -8.84 -6.88 -3.29
CA GLN A 60 -7.49 -7.02 -3.83
C GLN A 60 -7.46 -7.41 -5.32
N GLN A 61 -6.29 -7.23 -5.94
CA GLN A 61 -6.01 -7.77 -7.25
C GLN A 61 -6.18 -9.30 -7.24
N SER A 62 -6.82 -9.84 -8.28
CA SER A 62 -7.11 -11.28 -8.43
C SER A 62 -8.21 -11.84 -7.52
N GLN A 63 -8.96 -10.99 -6.81
CA GLN A 63 -10.11 -11.42 -6.00
C GLN A 63 -11.21 -12.04 -6.89
N GLY A 64 -11.71 -13.21 -6.52
CA GLY A 64 -12.75 -13.95 -7.28
C GLY A 64 -12.27 -14.64 -8.55
N TRP A 65 -10.98 -14.53 -8.88
CA TRP A 65 -10.38 -15.25 -10.01
C TRP A 65 -9.73 -16.55 -9.55
N CYS A 66 -9.94 -17.61 -10.30
CA CYS A 66 -9.23 -18.88 -10.17
C CYS A 66 -7.83 -18.76 -10.80
N ARG A 67 -6.92 -19.68 -10.44
CA ARG A 67 -5.54 -19.71 -10.98
C ARG A 67 -5.47 -19.97 -12.49
N ASP A 68 -6.46 -20.67 -13.03
CA ASP A 68 -6.60 -20.95 -14.46
C ASP A 68 -7.18 -19.78 -15.28
N GLY A 69 -7.49 -18.64 -14.61
CA GLY A 69 -8.02 -17.45 -15.26
C GLY A 69 -9.55 -17.44 -15.40
N ARG A 70 -10.27 -18.40 -14.83
CA ARG A 70 -11.73 -18.35 -14.71
C ARG A 70 -12.16 -17.39 -13.60
N TYR A 71 -13.25 -16.65 -13.77
CA TYR A 71 -13.89 -15.90 -12.69
C TYR A 71 -15.02 -16.73 -12.09
N ASP A 72 -14.97 -16.96 -10.78
CA ASP A 72 -16.02 -17.68 -10.04
C ASP A 72 -15.98 -17.30 -8.56
N TRP A 73 -16.74 -16.27 -8.18
CA TRP A 73 -16.75 -15.74 -6.82
C TRP A 73 -17.23 -16.75 -5.76
N ASP A 74 -18.15 -17.65 -6.14
CA ASP A 74 -18.79 -18.56 -5.20
C ASP A 74 -17.89 -19.77 -4.85
N LYS A 75 -16.74 -19.92 -5.53
CA LYS A 75 -15.80 -21.02 -5.33
C LYS A 75 -14.67 -20.64 -4.36
N PRO A 76 -14.49 -21.36 -3.25
CA PRO A 76 -13.41 -21.10 -2.29
C PRO A 76 -12.01 -21.09 -2.93
N GLU A 77 -11.76 -21.99 -3.89
CA GLU A 77 -10.51 -22.09 -4.64
C GLU A 77 -10.23 -20.90 -5.57
N CYS A 78 -11.22 -20.04 -5.79
CA CYS A 78 -11.13 -18.85 -6.64
C CYS A 78 -11.20 -17.55 -5.82
N ARG A 79 -11.13 -17.63 -4.48
CA ARG A 79 -11.04 -16.43 -3.62
C ARG A 79 -9.85 -15.55 -4.01
N TYR A 80 -8.74 -16.17 -4.40
CA TYR A 80 -7.54 -15.48 -4.88
C TYR A 80 -6.78 -16.33 -5.92
N GLY A 81 -6.65 -15.79 -7.14
CA GLY A 81 -6.08 -16.53 -8.28
C GLY A 81 -4.57 -16.46 -8.42
N GLY A 82 -3.87 -15.66 -7.62
CA GLY A 82 -2.41 -15.52 -7.71
C GLY A 82 -1.89 -14.67 -8.87
N HIS A 83 -2.74 -13.91 -9.57
CA HIS A 83 -2.32 -13.18 -10.80
C HIS A 83 -1.39 -11.99 -10.52
N ASP A 84 -1.31 -11.53 -9.27
CA ASP A 84 -0.35 -10.51 -8.81
C ASP A 84 0.92 -11.09 -8.16
N GLU A 85 1.10 -12.42 -8.09
CA GLU A 85 2.28 -13.04 -7.45
C GLU A 85 3.61 -12.55 -8.06
N LEU A 86 3.68 -12.44 -9.40
CA LEU A 86 4.88 -11.94 -10.09
C LEU A 86 5.12 -10.46 -9.82
N PHE A 87 4.04 -9.68 -9.68
CA PHE A 87 4.15 -8.26 -9.35
C PHE A 87 4.63 -8.06 -7.90
N MET A 88 4.08 -8.80 -6.95
CA MET A 88 4.55 -8.82 -5.57
C MET A 88 6.02 -9.24 -5.48
N ARG A 89 6.44 -10.25 -6.26
CA ARG A 89 7.85 -10.66 -6.34
C ARG A 89 8.73 -9.54 -6.91
N ALA A 90 8.27 -8.83 -7.94
CA ALA A 90 9.00 -7.70 -8.51
C ALA A 90 9.15 -6.56 -7.49
N LEU A 91 8.09 -6.22 -6.76
CA LEU A 91 8.14 -5.24 -5.68
C LEU A 91 9.16 -5.64 -4.61
N ALA A 92 9.03 -6.84 -4.05
CA ALA A 92 9.88 -7.32 -2.96
C ALA A 92 11.36 -7.51 -3.36
N SER A 93 11.65 -7.75 -4.64
CA SER A 93 13.02 -7.94 -5.14
C SER A 93 13.68 -6.68 -5.70
N THR A 94 12.93 -5.60 -5.92
CA THR A 94 13.48 -4.35 -6.48
C THR A 94 14.07 -3.50 -5.35
N PRO A 95 15.40 -3.30 -5.31
CA PRO A 95 16.02 -2.48 -4.28
C PRO A 95 15.52 -1.03 -4.34
N GLY A 96 15.28 -0.45 -3.18
CA GLY A 96 14.92 0.96 -3.04
C GLY A 96 13.43 1.27 -3.18
N VAL A 97 12.57 0.32 -3.52
CA VAL A 97 11.12 0.51 -3.39
C VAL A 97 10.79 0.61 -1.90
N MET A 98 10.33 1.78 -1.46
CA MET A 98 10.04 2.08 -0.04
C MET A 98 8.55 1.90 0.29
N GLY A 99 7.69 2.11 -0.70
CA GLY A 99 6.25 2.06 -0.51
C GLY A 99 5.49 1.80 -1.81
N LEU A 100 4.34 1.13 -1.66
CA LEU A 100 3.32 0.92 -2.67
C LEU A 100 2.04 1.63 -2.21
N PHE A 101 1.59 2.60 -3.00
CA PHE A 101 0.38 3.38 -2.72
C PHE A 101 -0.74 2.99 -3.67
N TYR A 102 -1.94 2.85 -3.14
CA TYR A 102 -3.11 2.44 -3.91
C TYR A 102 -4.41 3.06 -3.37
N GLY A 103 -5.48 2.94 -4.16
CA GLY A 103 -6.82 3.39 -3.79
C GLY A 103 -7.77 2.20 -3.78
N HIS A 104 -8.80 2.29 -4.62
CA HIS A 104 -9.82 1.25 -4.90
C HIS A 104 -10.79 0.97 -3.74
N ASN A 105 -10.28 0.79 -2.52
CA ASN A 105 -11.09 0.65 -1.33
C ASN A 105 -11.32 2.01 -0.67
N HIS A 106 -12.57 2.48 -0.66
CA HIS A 106 -12.92 3.86 -0.32
C HIS A 106 -12.97 4.10 1.20
N GLY A 107 -13.27 3.04 1.96
CA GLY A 107 -13.28 3.00 3.42
C GLY A 107 -12.01 2.48 4.06
N ASN A 108 -10.91 2.30 3.31
CA ASN A 108 -9.63 1.92 3.87
C ASN A 108 -8.60 3.02 3.61
N THR A 109 -7.89 3.46 4.66
CA THR A 109 -6.98 4.61 4.57
C THR A 109 -5.67 4.44 5.34
N TRP A 110 -5.41 3.24 5.87
CA TRP A 110 -4.22 2.91 6.64
C TRP A 110 -2.99 2.54 5.78
N CYS A 111 -1.84 2.47 6.45
CA CYS A 111 -0.60 1.90 5.91
C CYS A 111 -0.16 0.70 6.76
N TYR A 112 0.59 -0.24 6.17
CA TYR A 112 1.21 -1.34 6.89
C TYR A 112 2.59 -1.66 6.30
N ARG A 113 3.62 -1.87 7.14
CA ARG A 113 4.94 -2.32 6.68
C ARG A 113 4.97 -3.84 6.49
N TRP A 114 5.06 -4.32 5.26
CA TRP A 114 5.07 -5.74 4.94
C TRP A 114 6.49 -6.31 4.93
N ASP A 115 6.87 -6.99 6.02
CA ASP A 115 8.25 -7.44 6.29
C ASP A 115 8.37 -8.93 6.65
N THR A 116 7.31 -9.71 6.42
CA THR A 116 7.25 -11.14 6.73
C THR A 116 6.57 -11.92 5.61
N LEU A 117 6.76 -13.24 5.62
CA LEU A 117 5.97 -14.15 4.81
C LEU A 117 4.58 -14.30 5.42
N LEU A 118 3.54 -14.00 4.63
CA LEU A 118 2.16 -14.06 5.08
C LEU A 118 1.53 -15.44 4.78
N PRO A 119 0.56 -15.90 5.58
CA PRO A 119 -0.13 -17.17 5.36
C PRO A 119 -0.71 -17.27 3.94
N GLY A 120 -0.51 -18.42 3.29
CA GLY A 120 -1.04 -18.65 1.94
C GLY A 120 -0.30 -17.93 0.80
N MET A 121 0.81 -17.25 1.09
CA MET A 121 1.62 -16.55 0.09
C MET A 121 2.96 -17.25 -0.18
N ALA A 122 3.50 -17.05 -1.39
CA ALA A 122 4.82 -17.54 -1.82
C ALA A 122 5.87 -16.42 -1.96
N VAL A 123 5.52 -15.19 -1.58
CA VAL A 123 6.39 -14.01 -1.63
C VAL A 123 6.50 -13.48 -0.20
N GLU A 124 7.73 -13.33 0.27
CA GLU A 124 8.05 -12.72 1.56
C GLU A 124 8.16 -11.20 1.41
N GLY A 125 7.59 -10.47 2.35
CA GLY A 125 7.73 -9.01 2.41
C GLY A 125 9.15 -8.61 2.78
N ASN A 126 9.65 -7.52 2.18
CA ASN A 126 11.01 -7.00 2.41
C ASN A 126 11.03 -5.69 3.22
N GLY A 127 9.88 -5.27 3.76
CA GLY A 127 9.71 -4.02 4.49
C GLY A 127 9.12 -2.86 3.67
N ILE A 128 8.58 -3.12 2.47
CA ILE A 128 7.80 -2.12 1.72
C ILE A 128 6.55 -1.73 2.52
N ASN A 129 6.27 -0.43 2.55
CA ASN A 129 5.05 0.11 3.16
C ASN A 129 3.89 0.05 2.15
N LEU A 130 2.82 -0.66 2.50
CA LEU A 130 1.60 -0.77 1.70
C LEU A 130 0.59 0.24 2.23
N CYS A 131 0.13 1.18 1.40
CA CYS A 131 -0.66 2.32 1.86
C CYS A 131 -1.89 2.56 0.99
N PHE A 132 -3.06 2.60 1.63
CA PHE A 132 -4.24 3.18 1.01
C PHE A 132 -4.13 4.70 0.94
N GLY A 133 -4.69 5.30 -0.10
CA GLY A 133 -5.00 6.72 -0.16
C GLY A 133 -6.16 7.10 0.76
N GLN A 134 -6.58 8.35 0.66
CA GLN A 134 -7.89 8.79 1.15
C GLN A 134 -8.86 8.81 -0.04
N ARG A 135 -10.17 8.65 0.20
CA ARG A 135 -11.21 8.79 -0.82
C ARG A 135 -11.13 10.16 -1.52
N THR A 136 -10.51 10.21 -2.70
CA THR A 136 -10.33 11.44 -3.47
C THR A 136 -11.47 11.65 -4.47
N GLY A 137 -12.01 12.87 -4.51
CA GLY A 137 -13.07 13.26 -5.44
C GLY A 137 -14.46 12.79 -5.04
N HIS A 138 -15.46 13.10 -5.88
CA HIS A 138 -16.88 12.82 -5.62
C HIS A 138 -17.37 11.51 -6.27
N GLY A 139 -16.46 10.72 -6.85
CA GLY A 139 -16.77 9.44 -7.48
C GLY A 139 -16.74 8.24 -6.53
N GLY A 140 -17.28 7.12 -6.99
CA GLY A 140 -17.36 5.84 -6.28
C GLY A 140 -18.34 5.83 -5.09
N TYR A 141 -18.15 4.89 -4.17
CA TYR A 141 -19.13 4.55 -3.13
C TYR A 141 -18.68 4.99 -1.73
N GLY A 142 -19.59 4.85 -0.76
CA GLY A 142 -19.38 5.14 0.65
C GLY A 142 -19.45 6.62 1.03
N ASN A 143 -19.47 6.85 2.34
CA ASN A 143 -19.67 8.17 2.93
C ASN A 143 -18.43 8.73 3.63
N TRP A 144 -17.38 7.92 3.80
CA TRP A 144 -16.11 8.35 4.39
C TRP A 144 -15.66 9.69 3.84
N ILE A 145 -15.15 10.52 4.75
CA ILE A 145 -14.75 11.88 4.45
C ILE A 145 -13.76 11.90 3.30
N ARG A 146 -13.96 12.81 2.35
CA ARG A 146 -13.09 12.89 1.18
C ARG A 146 -11.76 13.52 1.56
N GLY A 147 -10.74 13.24 0.77
CA GLY A 147 -9.42 13.82 0.93
C GLY A 147 -8.38 13.18 0.02
N ALA A 148 -7.12 13.47 0.27
CA ALA A 148 -5.99 12.88 -0.43
C ALA A 148 -4.84 12.55 0.53
N ARG A 149 -4.14 11.45 0.26
CA ARG A 149 -2.89 11.15 0.94
C ARG A 149 -1.76 11.92 0.25
N GLU A 150 -1.06 12.74 1.02
CA GLU A 150 0.14 13.44 0.59
C GLU A 150 1.38 12.70 1.08
N ILE A 151 2.45 12.75 0.28
CA ILE A 151 3.73 12.11 0.59
C ILE A 151 4.80 13.19 0.58
N VAL A 152 5.45 13.40 1.73
CA VAL A 152 6.50 14.39 1.90
C VAL A 152 7.86 13.71 1.74
N VAL A 153 8.55 14.10 0.67
CA VAL A 153 9.84 13.54 0.30
C VAL A 153 10.92 14.59 0.57
N THR A 154 11.85 14.28 1.48
CA THR A 154 13.00 15.15 1.79
C THR A 154 14.30 14.42 1.54
N ARG A 155 15.35 15.15 1.12
CA ARG A 155 16.67 14.56 0.86
C ARG A 155 17.26 13.85 2.08
N ASP A 156 16.98 14.34 3.29
CA ASP A 156 17.49 13.72 4.51
C ASP A 156 16.81 12.38 4.79
N LYS A 157 15.48 12.30 4.69
CA LYS A 157 14.75 11.04 4.92
C LYS A 157 15.03 9.97 3.85
N LEU A 158 15.30 10.39 2.61
CA LEU A 158 15.68 9.47 1.53
C LEU A 158 17.02 8.76 1.78
N LYS A 159 17.92 9.30 2.60
CA LYS A 159 19.16 8.61 3.00
C LYS A 159 18.88 7.32 3.78
N ASP A 160 17.77 7.32 4.52
CA ASP A 160 17.33 6.23 5.38
C ASP A 160 16.15 5.44 4.78
N PHE A 161 15.88 5.61 3.48
CA PHE A 161 14.75 4.99 2.78
C PHE A 161 13.40 5.23 3.48
N SER A 162 13.18 6.46 3.95
CA SER A 162 11.96 6.86 4.64
C SER A 162 11.26 8.03 3.98
N VAL A 163 9.96 8.13 4.20
CA VAL A 163 9.10 9.26 3.78
C VAL A 163 8.06 9.55 4.86
N ASP A 164 7.60 10.79 4.94
CA ASP A 164 6.42 11.12 5.74
C ASP A 164 5.18 11.12 4.85
N THR A 165 4.04 10.83 5.45
CA THR A 165 2.76 10.91 4.77
C THR A 165 1.65 11.24 5.74
N TYR A 166 0.63 11.94 5.26
CA TYR A 166 -0.59 12.27 5.99
C TYR A 166 -1.74 12.38 4.99
N MET A 167 -2.95 12.54 5.49
CA MET A 167 -4.14 12.74 4.67
C MET A 167 -4.71 14.13 4.92
N CYS A 168 -4.88 14.89 3.84
CA CYS A 168 -5.61 16.16 3.83
C CYS A 168 -7.09 15.86 3.55
N LEU A 169 -7.95 16.15 4.52
CA LEU A 169 -9.39 15.95 4.39
C LEU A 169 -10.07 17.19 3.79
N GLU A 170 -11.23 17.00 3.18
CA GLU A 170 -12.06 18.10 2.64
C GLU A 170 -12.55 19.04 3.74
N SER A 171 -12.63 18.58 5.00
CA SER A 171 -12.87 19.44 6.17
C SER A 171 -11.72 20.41 6.47
N GLY A 172 -10.57 20.27 5.80
CA GLY A 172 -9.33 20.99 6.08
C GLY A 172 -8.46 20.35 7.16
N ALA A 173 -8.93 19.26 7.80
CA ALA A 173 -8.15 18.55 8.81
C ALA A 173 -7.02 17.73 8.17
N THR A 174 -5.90 17.61 8.90
CA THR A 174 -4.81 16.67 8.58
C THR A 174 -4.85 15.50 9.54
N VAL A 175 -4.94 14.28 9.02
CA VAL A 175 -5.05 13.04 9.82
C VAL A 175 -4.11 11.96 9.32
N GLY A 176 -3.93 10.88 10.10
CA GLY A 176 -3.10 9.73 9.71
C GLY A 176 -1.65 10.09 9.37
N ALA A 177 -1.09 11.10 10.05
CA ALA A 177 0.28 11.53 9.86
C ALA A 177 1.25 10.49 10.44
N VAL A 178 2.05 9.87 9.57
CA VAL A 178 3.01 8.82 9.91
C VAL A 178 4.34 9.00 9.21
N SER A 179 5.39 8.43 9.79
CA SER A 179 6.68 8.24 9.13
C SER A 179 6.81 6.79 8.65
N LEU A 180 6.87 6.59 7.35
CA LEU A 180 7.10 5.28 6.74
C LEU A 180 8.60 5.00 6.76
N ASN A 181 9.07 4.26 7.77
CA ASN A 181 10.47 3.96 8.04
C ASN A 181 10.65 2.49 8.48
N ALA A 182 11.85 2.10 8.93
CA ALA A 182 12.14 0.74 9.40
C ALA A 182 11.45 0.34 10.73
N THR A 183 10.87 1.29 11.46
CA THR A 183 10.19 1.07 12.74
C THR A 183 8.66 1.17 12.63
N PHE A 184 8.12 1.56 11.48
CA PHE A 184 6.69 1.55 11.19
C PHE A 184 6.07 0.16 11.49
N ASN A 185 4.83 0.15 11.99
CA ASN A 185 4.13 -0.92 12.74
C ASN A 185 4.46 -1.03 14.25
N ARG A 186 5.54 -0.40 14.72
CA ARG A 186 5.93 -0.36 16.15
C ARG A 186 5.91 1.04 16.73
N ASP A 187 6.01 2.04 15.87
CA ASP A 187 5.87 3.45 16.23
C ASP A 187 4.41 3.77 16.59
N TRP A 188 4.21 4.69 17.54
CA TRP A 188 2.89 5.13 17.99
C TRP A 188 2.52 6.45 17.32
N TYR A 189 1.27 6.55 16.90
CA TYR A 189 0.66 7.71 16.24
C TYR A 189 -0.74 7.99 16.79
N PRO A 190 -1.24 9.23 16.68
CA PRO A 190 -2.65 9.51 16.90
C PRO A 190 -3.53 8.67 15.95
N ALA A 191 -4.61 8.09 16.48
CA ALA A 191 -5.58 7.37 15.66
C ALA A 191 -6.29 8.33 14.69
N THR A 192 -6.59 7.84 13.49
CA THR A 192 -7.35 8.59 12.49
C THR A 192 -8.85 8.53 12.83
N PRO A 193 -9.55 9.67 12.93
CA PRO A 193 -11.01 9.69 13.03
C PRO A 193 -11.67 9.03 11.82
N ASN A 194 -12.77 8.33 12.07
CA ASN A 194 -13.60 7.76 11.01
C ASN A 194 -14.76 8.70 10.69
N ASP A 195 -14.43 9.85 10.12
CA ASP A 195 -15.41 10.87 9.77
C ASP A 195 -16.07 10.56 8.42
N GLU A 196 -17.32 10.98 8.25
CA GLU A 196 -18.09 10.85 7.00
C GLU A 196 -18.54 12.24 6.48
N THR A 197 -18.98 12.29 5.22
CA THR A 197 -19.37 13.52 4.50
C THR A 197 -20.88 13.72 4.34
N GLU A 198 -21.73 12.88 4.93
CA GLU A 198 -23.17 13.12 4.88
C GLU A 198 -23.61 14.28 5.77
N THR A 199 -24.31 15.24 5.18
CA THR A 199 -25.28 16.07 5.87
C THR A 199 -26.36 15.18 6.47
N GLN A 200 -26.64 15.30 7.76
CA GLN A 200 -27.95 14.92 8.30
C GLN A 200 -29.02 15.58 7.43
N THR A 201 -29.79 14.78 6.68
CA THR A 201 -31.07 15.22 6.13
C THR A 201 -32.17 15.01 7.16
#